data_AF-A0A7K2M133-F1
#
_entry.id   AF-A0A7K2M133-F1
#
_cell.length_a   1.000
_cell.length_b   1.000
_cell.length_c   1.000
_cell.angle_alpha   90.00
_cell.angle_beta   90.00
_cell.angle_gamma   90.00
#
_symmetry.space_group_name_H-M   'P 1'
#
loop_
_entity.id
_entity.type
_entity.pdbx_description
1 polymer ?
#
loop_
_entity_poly.entity_id
_entity_poly.type
_entity_poly.pdbx_seq_one_letter_code
_entity_poly.pdbx_strand_id
1 'polypeptide(L)'
;MRLTDTRSGRLTRVPRSPGGLLRVCVHPAPAGRRDLLGELRAMLVADVLFRIAELEDLQVVTGYVERPLPEERARALSDAAGLLGIHPPAVR
;
A
#
# COMPACT_ATOMS: atom_id res chain seq x y z
N MET A 1 13.12 8.71 6.05
CA MET A 1 12.53 7.50 6.68
C MET A 1 13.47 6.28 6.72
N ARG A 2 13.22 5.37 7.68
CA ARG A 2 13.80 4.02 7.76
C ARG A 2 12.68 2.98 7.79
N LEU A 3 12.91 1.82 7.20
CA LEU A 3 11.95 0.71 7.13
C LEU A 3 12.59 -0.58 7.60
N THR A 4 11.83 -1.41 8.30
CA THR A 4 12.24 -2.79 8.58
C THR A 4 12.13 -3.59 7.28
N ASP A 5 13.28 -3.95 6.71
CA ASP A 5 13.34 -4.83 5.55
C ASP A 5 13.29 -6.29 6.03
N THR A 6 12.14 -6.93 5.84
CA THR A 6 11.91 -8.32 6.25
C THR A 6 12.83 -9.31 5.56
N ARG A 7 13.36 -8.98 4.37
CA ARG A 7 14.29 -9.85 3.63
C ARG A 7 15.66 -9.94 4.30
N SER A 8 16.13 -8.83 4.86
CA SER A 8 17.43 -8.77 5.55
C SER A 8 17.30 -8.78 7.07
N GLY A 9 16.09 -8.67 7.62
CA GLY A 9 15.81 -8.55 9.05
C GLY A 9 16.30 -7.23 9.66
N ARG A 10 16.60 -6.22 8.84
CA ARG A 10 17.29 -4.98 9.27
C ARG A 10 16.46 -3.73 9.09
N LEU A 11 16.65 -2.78 10.00
CA LEU A 11 16.13 -1.42 9.86
C LEU A 11 16.97 -0.61 8.86
N THR A 12 16.50 -0.53 7.63
CA THR A 12 17.20 0.01 6.46
C THR A 12 16.73 1.43 6.15
N ARG A 13 17.67 2.31 5.79
CA ARG A 13 17.35 3.67 5.34
C ARG A 13 16.81 3.61 3.90
N VAL A 14 15.67 4.27 3.65
CA VAL A 14 15.18 4.44 2.28
C VAL A 14 16.07 5.49 1.59
N PRO A 15 16.73 5.15 0.47
CA PRO A 15 17.60 6.10 -0.24
C PRO A 15 16.79 7.29 -0.75
N ARG A 16 17.35 8.49 -0.58
CA ARG A 16 16.84 9.72 -1.17
C ARG A 16 17.67 10.01 -2.42
N SER A 17 17.29 9.46 -3.56
CA SER A 17 17.89 9.89 -4.83
C SER A 17 17.30 11.25 -5.24
N PRO A 18 18.07 12.13 -5.91
CA PRO A 18 17.51 13.31 -6.57
C PRO A 18 16.46 12.84 -7.60
N GLY A 19 15.22 13.32 -7.46
CA GLY A 19 14.05 12.82 -8.22
C GLY A 19 13.46 11.50 -7.69
N GLY A 20 13.79 11.12 -6.45
CA GLY A 20 13.58 9.80 -5.87
C GLY A 20 12.12 9.34 -5.82
N LEU A 21 11.79 8.47 -6.77
CA LEU A 21 10.52 7.76 -6.83
C LEU A 21 10.57 6.52 -5.93
N LEU A 22 9.76 6.51 -4.87
CA LEU A 22 9.46 5.33 -4.08
C LEU A 22 8.23 4.63 -4.66
N ARG A 23 8.41 3.40 -5.17
CA ARG A 23 7.29 2.55 -5.56
C ARG A 23 6.90 1.65 -4.40
N VAL A 24 5.63 1.71 -4.01
CA VAL A 24 5.05 0.88 -2.96
C VAL A 24 4.02 -0.04 -3.59
N CYS A 25 4.25 -1.35 -3.53
CA CYS A 25 3.33 -2.35 -4.05
C CYS A 25 2.65 -3.10 -2.91
N VAL A 26 1.32 -3.08 -2.87
CA VAL A 26 0.52 -3.89 -1.94
C VAL A 26 0.03 -5.12 -2.68
N HIS A 27 0.38 -6.29 -2.15
CA HIS A 27 -0.09 -7.57 -2.66
C HIS A 27 -1.22 -8.09 -1.77
N PRO A 28 -2.43 -8.30 -2.31
CA PRO A 28 -3.51 -8.91 -1.56
C PRO A 28 -3.19 -10.35 -1.16
N ALA A 29 -3.88 -10.81 -0.12
CA ALA A 29 -3.78 -12.19 0.35
C ALA A 29 -4.10 -13.20 -0.78
N PRO A 30 -3.49 -14.39 -0.77
CA PRO A 30 -3.76 -15.41 -1.78
C PRO A 30 -5.23 -15.83 -1.80
N ALA A 31 -5.70 -16.21 -3.00
CA ALA A 31 -7.07 -16.63 -3.27
C ALA A 31 -7.49 -17.76 -2.32
N GLY A 32 -8.63 -17.60 -1.66
CA GLY A 32 -9.17 -18.54 -0.66
C GLY A 32 -9.23 -17.97 0.76
N ARG A 33 -8.44 -16.95 1.08
CA ARG A 33 -8.53 -16.23 2.36
C ARG A 33 -9.42 -14.99 2.18
N ARG A 34 -10.67 -15.08 2.63
CA ARG A 34 -11.69 -14.03 2.47
C ARG A 34 -11.63 -12.99 3.61
N ASP A 35 -10.48 -12.36 3.80
CA ASP A 35 -10.27 -11.40 4.89
C ASP A 35 -10.25 -9.96 4.38
N LEU A 36 -11.43 -9.35 4.25
CA LEU A 36 -11.60 -7.95 3.87
C LEU A 36 -10.93 -6.98 4.86
N LEU A 37 -10.93 -7.31 6.15
CA LEU A 37 -10.32 -6.47 7.17
C LEU A 37 -8.79 -6.51 7.06
N GLY A 38 -8.21 -7.68 6.78
CA GLY A 38 -6.79 -7.84 6.48
C GLY A 38 -6.37 -7.05 5.24
N GLU A 39 -7.18 -7.07 4.18
CA GLU A 39 -6.96 -6.28 2.96
C GLU A 39 -7.03 -4.77 3.26
N LEU A 40 -8.05 -4.29 3.98
CA LEU A 40 -8.16 -2.89 4.42
C LEU A 40 -6.98 -2.46 5.27
N ARG A 41 -6.55 -3.30 6.21
CA ARG A 41 -5.38 -3.03 7.05
C ARG A 41 -4.11 -2.88 6.21
N ALA A 42 -3.91 -3.74 5.20
CA ALA A 42 -2.76 -3.65 4.32
C ALA A 42 -2.76 -2.34 3.51
N MET A 43 -3.91 -1.95 2.97
CA MET A 43 -4.06 -0.67 2.27
C MET A 43 -3.83 0.53 3.20
N LEU A 44 -4.36 0.49 4.42
CA LEU A 44 -4.16 1.55 5.41
C LEU A 44 -2.69 1.71 5.79
N VAL A 45 -1.98 0.60 6.03
CA VAL A 45 -0.54 0.63 6.32
C VAL A 45 0.22 1.24 5.14
N ALA A 46 -0.13 0.88 3.90
CA ALA A 46 0.49 1.47 2.72
C ALA A 46 0.19 2.97 2.58
N ASP A 47 -1.03 3.42 2.84
CA ASP A 47 -1.42 4.83 2.82
C ASP A 47 -0.66 5.64 3.89
N VAL A 48 -0.53 5.11 5.11
CA VAL A 48 0.27 5.75 6.17
C VAL A 48 1.74 5.84 5.76
N LEU A 49 2.31 4.76 5.20
CA LEU A 49 3.69 4.77 4.71
C LEU A 49 3.90 5.77 3.58
N PHE A 50 2.93 5.86 2.67
CA PHE A 50 2.89 6.84 1.59
C PHE A 50 2.95 8.28 2.15
N ARG A 51 2.04 8.63 3.06
CA ARG A 51 2.00 9.96 3.67
C ARG A 51 3.30 10.30 4.41
N ILE A 52 3.87 9.35 5.14
CA ILE A 52 5.16 9.54 5.83
C ILE A 52 6.29 9.79 4.83
N ALA A 53 6.31 9.06 3.71
CA ALA A 53 7.33 9.23 2.68
C ALA A 53 7.20 10.59 1.96
N GLU A 54 5.98 11.04 1.67
CA GLU A 54 5.74 12.37 1.07
C GLU A 54 6.13 13.51 2.01
N LEU A 55 5.83 13.41 3.31
CA LEU A 55 6.28 14.37 4.33
C LEU A 55 7.82 14.45 4.45
N GLU A 56 8.53 13.49 3.87
CA GLU A 56 9.98 13.34 3.90
C GLU A 56 10.62 13.62 2.52
N ASP A 57 9.88 14.34 1.66
CA ASP A 57 10.20 14.81 0.30
C ASP A 57 10.46 13.70 -0.73
N LEU A 58 9.84 12.53 -0.55
CA LEU A 58 9.87 11.45 -1.54
C LEU A 58 8.63 11.53 -2.44
N GLN A 59 8.82 11.34 -3.75
CA GLN A 59 7.71 11.10 -4.66
C GLN A 59 7.29 9.63 -4.55
N VAL A 60 6.01 9.36 -4.32
CA VAL A 60 5.55 7.99 -4.09
C VAL A 60 4.53 7.59 -5.16
N VAL A 61 4.70 6.38 -5.71
CA VAL A 61 3.69 5.75 -6.57
C VAL A 61 3.22 4.48 -5.88
N THR A 62 1.92 4.45 -5.57
CA THR A 62 1.26 3.31 -4.95
C THR A 62 0.64 2.42 -6.03
N GLY A 63 1.03 1.15 -6.03
CA GLY A 63 0.42 0.11 -6.83
C GLY A 63 -0.31 -0.87 -5.92
N TYR A 64 -1.57 -1.16 -6.23
CA TYR A 64 -2.26 -2.29 -5.62
C TYR A 64 -2.31 -3.39 -6.66
N VAL A 65 -1.68 -4.53 -6.43
CA VAL A 65 -1.68 -5.60 -7.43
C VAL A 65 -3.06 -6.25 -7.44
N GLU A 66 -3.89 -5.88 -8.41
CA GLU A 66 -5.21 -6.50 -8.55
C GLU A 66 -5.07 -8.01 -8.76
N ARG A 67 -5.71 -8.76 -7.87
CA ARG A 67 -6.18 -10.11 -8.18
C ARG A 67 -7.64 -9.97 -8.58
N PRO A 68 -8.14 -10.75 -9.56
CA PRO A 68 -9.55 -10.71 -9.91
C PRO A 68 -10.39 -11.06 -8.69
N LEU A 69 -10.99 -10.04 -8.09
CA LEU A 69 -12.00 -10.13 -7.04
C LEU A 69 -13.38 -10.10 -7.72
N PRO A 70 -14.39 -10.78 -7.17
CA PRO A 70 -15.76 -10.54 -7.57
C PRO A 70 -16.09 -9.04 -7.45
N GLU A 71 -16.80 -8.49 -8.43
CA GLU A 71 -17.05 -7.05 -8.55
C GLU A 71 -17.67 -6.43 -7.29
N GLU A 72 -18.65 -7.12 -6.69
CA GLU A 72 -19.27 -6.71 -5.42
C GLU A 72 -18.24 -6.50 -4.31
N ARG A 73 -17.25 -7.40 -4.24
CA ARG A 73 -16.22 -7.37 -3.21
C ARG A 73 -15.19 -6.27 -3.46
N ALA A 74 -14.84 -6.04 -4.74
CA ALA A 74 -13.98 -4.93 -5.12
C ALA A 74 -14.63 -3.58 -4.78
N ARG A 75 -15.94 -3.44 -5.03
CA ARG A 75 -16.73 -2.26 -4.63
C ARG A 75 -16.75 -2.08 -3.11
N ALA A 76 -17.12 -3.12 -2.36
CA ALA A 76 -17.17 -3.07 -0.90
C ALA A 76 -15.80 -2.69 -0.28
N LEU A 77 -14.70 -3.21 -0.85
CA LEU A 77 -13.36 -2.86 -0.42
C LEU A 77 -13.01 -1.40 -0.73
N SER A 78 -13.36 -0.92 -1.93
CA SER A 78 -13.15 0.47 -2.35
C SER A 78 -13.96 1.45 -1.50
N ASP A 79 -15.22 1.14 -1.20
CA ASP A 79 -16.10 1.97 -0.39
C ASP A 79 -15.59 2.06 1.06
N ALA A 80 -15.21 0.92 1.64
CA ALA A 80 -14.63 0.89 2.98
C ALA A 80 -13.28 1.63 3.05
N ALA A 81 -12.45 1.53 2.02
CA ALA A 81 -11.21 2.30 1.92
C ALA A 81 -11.49 3.82 1.86
N GLY A 82 -12.50 4.22 1.09
CA GLY A 82 -12.96 5.61 1.01
C GLY A 82 -13.46 6.14 2.36
N LEU A 83 -14.24 5.36 3.11
CA LEU A 83 -14.71 5.72 4.46
C LEU A 83 -13.56 5.89 5.46
N LEU A 84 -12.46 5.17 5.28
CA LEU A 84 -11.24 5.30 6.09
C LEU A 84 -10.31 6.41 5.59
N GLY A 85 -10.66 7.12 4.51
CA GLY A 85 -9.82 8.16 3.91
C GLY A 85 -8.52 7.64 3.30
N ILE A 86 -8.48 6.35 2.92
CA ILE A 86 -7.34 5.72 2.25
C ILE A 86 -7.31 6.21 0.80
N HIS A 87 -6.17 6.73 0.34
CA HIS A 87 -6.06 7.19 -1.03
C HIS A 87 -6.10 6.00 -2.01
N PRO A 88 -6.84 6.11 -3.13
CA PRO A 88 -6.83 5.09 -4.14
C PRO A 88 -5.40 4.94 -4.71
N PRO A 89 -4.96 3.71 -5.00
CA PRO A 89 -3.65 3.49 -5.59
C PRO A 89 -3.58 4.13 -6.98
N ALA A 90 -2.41 4.67 -7.33
CA ALA A 90 -2.17 5.29 -8.64
C ALA A 90 -2.22 4.26 -9.79
N VAL A 91 -1.92 2.99 -9.48
CA VAL A 91 -2.00 1.87 -10.42
C VAL A 91 -2.72 0.71 -9.74
N ARG A 92 -3.61 0.05 -10.48
CA ARG A 92 -4.31 -1.17 -10.10
C ARG A 92 -3.86 -2.33 -10.99
#